data_AF-K9XVU0-F1
#
_entry.id   AF-K9XVU0-F1
#
_cell.length_a   1.000
_cell.length_b   1.000
_cell.length_c   1.000
_cell.angle_alpha   90.00
_cell.angle_beta   90.00
_cell.angle_gamma   90.00
#
_symmetry.space_group_name_H-M   'P 1'
#
loop_
_entity.id
_entity.type
_entity.pdbx_description
1 polymer ?
#
loop_
_entity_poly.entity_id
_entity_poly.type
_entity_poly.pdbx_seq_one_letter_code
_entity_poly.pdbx_strand_id
1 'polypeptide(L)' 'MSTEDKAKATGKNIAGKAQEAAGKVTGDPETEAKGKAKQTEAEVEHTVEDAKDALK' A
#
# COMPACT_ATOMS: atom_id res chain seq x y z
N MET A 1 -5.60 -10.36 12.16
CA MET A 1 -6.08 -9.95 10.82
C MET A 1 -7.10 -10.94 10.27
N SER A 2 -8.25 -10.46 9.79
CA SER A 2 -9.25 -11.28 9.10
C SER A 2 -8.91 -11.43 7.60
N THR A 3 -9.56 -12.35 6.90
CA THR A 3 -9.33 -12.60 5.45
C THR A 3 -9.63 -11.36 4.60
N GLU A 4 -10.63 -10.57 5.01
CA GLU A 4 -10.98 -9.28 4.40
C GLU A 4 -9.86 -8.23 4.54
N ASP A 5 -9.19 -8.16 5.69
CA ASP A 5 -8.08 -7.22 5.91
C ASP A 5 -6.90 -7.56 4.99
N LYS A 6 -6.59 -8.85 4.82
CA LYS A 6 -5.55 -9.31 3.88
C LYS A 6 -5.91 -8.99 2.44
N ALA A 7 -7.17 -9.18 2.04
CA ALA A 7 -7.62 -8.84 0.69
C ALA A 7 -7.53 -7.34 0.43
N LYS A 8 -7.91 -6.52 1.42
CA LYS A 8 -7.86 -5.05 1.34
C LYS A 8 -6.42 -4.53 1.27
N ALA A 9 -5.51 -5.09 2.08
CA ALA A 9 -4.08 -4.79 2.04
C ALA A 9 -3.45 -5.16 0.69
N THR A 10 -3.80 -6.33 0.16
CA THR A 10 -3.36 -6.78 -1.17
C THR A 10 -3.89 -5.85 -2.26
N GLY A 11 -5.16 -5.43 -2.16
CA GLY A 11 -5.77 -4.46 -3.08
C GLY A 11 -5.08 -3.09 -3.07
N LYS A 12 -4.76 -2.55 -1.89
CA LYS A 12 -3.99 -1.30 -1.74
C LYS A 12 -2.61 -1.42 -2.41
N ASN A 13 -1.91 -2.54 -2.21
CA ASN A 13 -0.60 -2.79 -2.82
C ASN A 13 -0.66 -2.86 -4.36
N ILE A 14 -1.65 -3.58 -4.90
CA ILE A 14 -1.84 -3.68 -6.36
C ILE A 14 -2.18 -2.30 -6.93
N ALA A 15 -3.07 -1.54 -6.29
CA ALA A 15 -3.43 -0.19 -6.73
C ALA A 15 -2.23 0.77 -6.69
N GLY A 16 -1.41 0.71 -5.63
CA GLY A 16 -0.19 1.51 -5.51
C GLY A 16 0.83 1.19 -6.61
N LYS A 17 1.03 -0.11 -6.92
CA LYS A 17 1.91 -0.53 -8.03
C LYS A 17 1.37 -0.12 -9.39
N ALA A 18 0.06 -0.22 -9.59
CA ALA A 18 -0.58 0.21 -10.82
C ALA A 18 -0.43 1.72 -11.03
N GLN A 19 -0.58 2.53 -9.97
CA GLN A 19 -0.33 3.97 -10.04
C GLN A 19 1.15 4.27 -10.29
N GLU A 20 2.08 3.57 -9.63
CA GLU A 20 3.51 3.76 -9.89
C GLU A 20 3.86 3.44 -11.36
N ALA A 21 3.36 2.33 -11.88
CA ALA A 21 3.57 1.92 -13.27
C ALA A 21 2.91 2.91 -14.25
N ALA A 22 1.69 3.34 -13.99
CA ALA A 22 1.00 4.32 -14.80
C ALA A 22 1.78 5.64 -14.84
N GLY A 23 2.20 6.16 -13.68
CA GLY A 23 3.00 7.38 -13.60
C GLY A 23 4.32 7.28 -14.36
N LYS A 24 5.02 6.14 -14.29
CA LYS A 24 6.24 5.90 -15.09
C LYS A 24 5.97 5.89 -16.59
N VAL A 25 4.90 5.22 -17.01
CA VAL A 25 4.55 5.08 -18.43
C VAL A 25 4.06 6.41 -19.01
N THR A 26 3.28 7.18 -18.26
CA THR A 26 2.78 8.49 -18.71
C THR A 26 3.76 9.63 -18.46
N GLY A 27 4.85 9.39 -17.72
CA GLY A 27 5.81 10.42 -17.31
C GLY A 27 5.25 11.40 -16.27
N ASP A 28 4.25 10.96 -15.47
CA ASP A 28 3.59 11.78 -14.47
C ASP A 28 4.17 11.52 -13.06
N PRO A 29 5.02 12.42 -12.54
CA PRO A 29 5.71 12.21 -11.26
C PRO A 29 4.77 12.25 -10.06
N GLU A 30 3.64 12.96 -10.16
CA GLU A 30 2.62 12.96 -9.10
C GLU A 30 1.97 11.59 -8.94
N THR A 31 1.62 10.94 -10.03
CA THR A 31 0.98 9.62 -10.04
C THR A 31 1.96 8.56 -9.55
N GLU A 32 3.25 8.65 -9.94
CA GLU A 32 4.29 7.79 -9.40
C GLU A 32 4.44 7.96 -7.88
N ALA A 33 4.55 9.21 -7.42
CA ALA A 33 4.71 9.53 -6.00
C ALA A 33 3.50 9.09 -5.17
N LYS A 34 2.26 9.28 -5.66
CA LYS A 34 1.04 8.80 -5.02
C LYS A 34 1.02 7.27 -4.90
N GLY A 35 1.49 6.56 -5.94
CA GLY A 35 1.64 5.11 -5.93
C GLY A 35 2.60 4.62 -4.85
N LYS A 36 3.78 5.26 -4.73
CA LYS A 36 4.77 4.97 -3.69
C LYS A 36 4.25 5.30 -2.29
N ALA A 37 3.67 6.48 -2.10
CA ALA A 37 3.13 6.93 -0.81
C ALA A 37 2.10 5.94 -0.27
N LYS A 38 1.19 5.44 -1.11
CA LYS A 38 0.20 4.42 -0.70
C LYS A 38 0.83 3.09 -0.28
N GLN A 39 1.90 2.66 -0.94
CA GLN A 39 2.62 1.45 -0.54
C GLN A 39 3.28 1.64 0.82
N THR A 40 3.95 2.77 1.04
CA THR A 40 4.59 3.10 2.31
C THR A 40 3.58 3.21 3.44
N GLU A 41 2.44 3.88 3.21
CA GLU A 41 1.37 4.00 4.20
C GLU A 41 0.79 2.62 4.56
N ALA A 42 0.63 1.73 3.57
CA ALA A 42 0.20 0.36 3.81
C ALA A 42 1.20 -0.46 4.63
N GLU A 43 2.51 -0.33 4.38
CA GLU A 43 3.55 -1.00 5.18
C GLU A 43 3.56 -0.51 6.64
N VAL A 44 3.40 0.80 6.84
CA VAL A 44 3.35 1.39 8.19
C VAL A 44 2.10 0.90 8.92
N GLU A 45 0.94 0.91 8.28
CA GLU A 45 -0.33 0.39 8.84
C GLU A 45 -0.17 -1.08 9.25
N HIS A 46 0.45 -1.89 8.40
CA HIS A 46 0.72 -3.30 8.68
C HIS A 46 1.65 -3.48 9.89
N THR A 47 2.74 -2.72 9.93
CA THR A 47 3.73 -2.78 11.03
C THR A 47 3.10 -2.38 12.37
N VAL A 48 2.24 -1.35 12.37
CA VAL A 48 1.52 -0.91 13.58
C VAL A 48 0.51 -1.96 14.03
N GLU A 49 -0.21 -2.59 13.11
CA GLU A 49 -1.14 -3.68 13.47
C GLU A 49 -0.41 -4.93 13.96
N ASP A 50 0.68 -5.35 13.32
CA ASP A 50 1.51 -6.46 13.76
C ASP A 50 2.08 -6.22 15.17
N ALA A 51 2.53 -4.99 15.46
CA ALA A 51 2.97 -4.61 16.80
C ALA A 51 1.84 -4.63 17.84
N LYS A 52 0.61 -4.21 17.47
CA LYS A 52 -0.56 -4.30 18.35
C LYS A 52 -0.98 -5.73 18.63
N ASP A 53 -0.92 -6.62 17.63
CA ASP A 53 -1.27 -8.03 17.76
C ASP A 53 -0.26 -8.75 18.67
N ALA A 54 1.04 -8.44 18.54
CA ALA A 54 2.09 -9.00 19.39
C ALA A 54 2.03 -8.57 20.87
N LEU A 55 1.39 -7.43 21.16
CA LEU A 55 1.18 -6.93 22.53
C LEU A 55 -0.12 -7.46 23.17
N LYS A 56 -0.93 -8.20 22.41
CA LYS A 56 -2.25 -8.70 22.83
C LYS A 56 -2.15 -10.15 23.30
#